data_AF-A0A833LS80-F1
#
_entry.id   AF-A0A833LS80-F1
#
_cell.length_a   1.000
_cell.length_b   1.000
_cell.length_c   1.000
_cell.angle_alpha   90.00
_cell.angle_beta   90.00
_cell.angle_gamma   90.00
#
_symmetry.space_group_name_H-M   'P 1'
#
loop_
_entity.id
_entity.type
_entity.pdbx_description
1 polymer ?
#
loop_
_entity_poly.entity_id
_entity_poly.type
_entity_poly.pdbx_seq_one_letter_code
_entity_poly.pdbx_strand_id
1 'polypeptide(L)'
;MMLIRSLAIALPLSLLAACGTTSLPGSEPAVDAPTSRTPTPTRKPNVTLKRGGGFYKDDGPGDEIPDGLDDIPDAEPKWEPLHKPATRPYVVLGREYVPNTGLKPYKARGVASWYGKKFHGQKTSNGEIYDMFAMTAAHPTLALPSYVRVTNLGSGKSVIVRVNDRGPFHAGRIIDLSYTAAYKLGLVNG
;
A
#
# COMPACT_ATOMS: atom_id res chain seq x y z
N MET A 1 49.36 30.10 -43.60
CA MET A 1 50.40 29.46 -44.44
C MET A 1 50.05 27.98 -44.53
N MET A 2 49.83 27.46 -45.75
CA MET A 2 49.63 26.05 -46.14
C MET A 2 48.41 25.30 -45.57
N LEU A 3 47.66 24.47 -46.30
CA LEU A 3 47.41 24.23 -47.74
C LEU A 3 46.39 23.05 -47.74
N ILE A 4 45.30 23.12 -48.53
CA ILE A 4 44.86 22.06 -49.49
C ILE A 4 44.43 20.67 -48.90
N ARG A 5 43.33 19.97 -49.24
CA ARG A 5 42.76 19.59 -50.55
C ARG A 5 41.38 18.92 -50.36
N SER A 6 40.55 19.04 -51.40
CA SER A 6 39.18 18.54 -51.59
C SER A 6 39.02 17.01 -51.60
N LEU A 7 37.81 16.52 -51.29
CA LEU A 7 37.18 15.44 -52.04
C LEU A 7 35.64 15.54 -51.98
N ALA A 8 35.03 15.71 -53.15
CA ALA A 8 33.59 15.66 -53.37
C ALA A 8 33.20 14.25 -53.85
N ILE A 9 32.14 13.67 -53.30
CA ILE A 9 31.42 12.55 -53.93
C ILE A 9 29.93 12.80 -53.74
N ALA A 10 29.24 13.06 -54.84
CA ALA A 10 27.80 13.13 -54.96
C ALA A 10 27.19 11.72 -55.01
N LEU A 11 26.04 11.51 -54.38
CA LEU A 11 25.23 10.29 -54.52
C LEU A 11 23.79 10.68 -54.92
N PRO A 12 23.17 10.00 -55.91
CA PRO A 12 21.97 10.50 -56.57
C PRO A 12 20.66 10.14 -55.85
N LEU A 13 19.69 11.02 -56.06
CA LEU A 13 18.30 10.96 -55.65
C LEU A 13 17.51 10.05 -56.60
N SER A 14 16.84 9.03 -56.06
CA SER A 14 15.90 8.16 -56.80
C SER A 14 14.53 8.22 -56.14
N LEU A 15 13.59 8.95 -56.74
CA LEU A 15 12.16 8.88 -56.43
C LEU A 15 11.56 7.62 -57.07
N LEU A 16 10.85 6.81 -56.29
CA LEU A 16 9.78 5.96 -56.81
C LEU A 16 8.51 6.20 -56.00
N ALA A 17 7.47 6.63 -56.73
CA ALA A 17 6.08 6.66 -56.30
C ALA A 17 5.44 5.28 -56.50
N ALA A 18 4.57 4.86 -55.59
CA ALA A 18 3.57 3.82 -55.85
C ALA A 18 2.28 4.11 -55.06
N CYS A 19 1.19 4.21 -55.81
CA CYS A 19 -0.18 4.36 -55.34
C CYS A 19 -0.74 3.02 -54.82
N GLY A 20 -1.60 3.05 -53.80
CA GLY A 20 -2.36 1.88 -53.33
C GLY A 20 -3.63 2.30 -52.57
N THR A 21 -4.75 1.75 -53.02
CA THR A 21 -6.15 2.15 -52.86
C THR A 21 -6.80 1.96 -51.48
N THR A 22 -7.78 2.83 -51.22
CA THR A 22 -8.85 2.91 -50.19
C THR A 22 -9.49 1.60 -49.69
N SER A 23 -9.84 1.57 -48.39
CA SER A 23 -11.10 0.99 -47.89
C SER A 23 -11.54 1.63 -46.56
N LEU A 24 -12.86 1.79 -46.41
CA LEU A 24 -13.63 2.57 -45.44
C LEU A 24 -13.55 2.04 -43.99
N PRO A 25 -13.81 2.86 -42.95
CA PRO A 25 -14.18 2.35 -41.64
C PRO A 25 -15.67 1.95 -41.65
N GLY A 26 -15.92 0.65 -41.68
CA GLY A 26 -17.23 0.07 -41.40
C GLY A 26 -17.46 -0.01 -39.88
N SER A 27 -18.61 0.47 -39.46
CA SER A 27 -19.18 0.28 -38.12
C SER A 27 -19.58 -1.18 -37.88
N GLU A 28 -19.71 -1.52 -36.58
CA GLU A 28 -20.34 -2.70 -35.95
C GLU A 28 -19.42 -3.85 -35.48
N PRO A 29 -19.83 -4.63 -34.46
CA PRO A 29 -20.30 -4.22 -33.14
C PRO A 29 -19.47 -4.89 -32.02
N ALA A 30 -19.70 -4.46 -30.77
CA ALA A 30 -19.10 -5.03 -29.57
C ALA A 30 -19.27 -6.55 -29.48
N VAL A 31 -18.14 -7.26 -29.34
CA VAL A 31 -18.13 -8.68 -29.00
C VAL A 31 -17.82 -8.79 -27.52
N ASP A 32 -18.79 -9.31 -26.77
CA ASP A 32 -18.76 -9.59 -25.34
C ASP A 32 -17.45 -10.28 -24.92
N ALA A 33 -16.63 -9.57 -24.15
CA ALA A 33 -15.57 -10.21 -23.38
C ALA A 33 -16.23 -10.84 -22.13
N PRO A 34 -15.92 -12.11 -21.79
CA PRO A 34 -16.58 -12.82 -20.72
C PRO A 34 -16.38 -12.07 -19.40
N THR A 35 -17.50 -11.69 -18.80
CA THR A 35 -17.57 -11.16 -17.43
C THR A 35 -16.84 -12.12 -16.52
N SER A 36 -15.63 -11.74 -16.08
CA SER A 36 -15.03 -12.31 -14.89
C SER A 36 -15.96 -11.93 -13.74
N ARG A 37 -16.91 -12.82 -13.45
CA ARG A 37 -17.74 -12.73 -12.25
C ARG A 37 -16.79 -12.98 -11.09
N THR A 38 -16.28 -11.90 -10.51
CA THR A 38 -15.70 -11.94 -9.17
C THR A 38 -16.73 -12.63 -8.27
N PRO A 39 -16.39 -13.73 -7.58
CA PRO A 39 -17.32 -14.37 -6.68
C PRO A 39 -17.79 -13.36 -5.64
N THR A 40 -19.10 -13.26 -5.46
CA THR A 40 -19.76 -12.42 -4.47
C THR A 40 -19.15 -12.68 -3.08
N PRO A 41 -18.68 -11.66 -2.35
CA PRO A 41 -18.06 -11.84 -1.05
C PRO A 41 -19.04 -12.52 -0.07
N THR A 42 -18.55 -13.56 0.59
CA THR A 42 -19.39 -14.59 1.20
C THR A 42 -20.00 -14.20 2.55
N ARG A 43 -19.69 -13.01 3.10
CA ARG A 43 -20.21 -12.60 4.40
C ARG A 43 -20.06 -11.10 4.63
N LYS A 44 -21.16 -10.44 5.04
CA LYS A 44 -21.08 -9.08 5.59
C LYS A 44 -20.27 -9.09 6.89
N PRO A 45 -19.34 -8.15 7.10
CA PRO A 45 -18.60 -8.06 8.34
C PRO A 45 -19.60 -7.82 9.47
N ASN A 46 -19.72 -8.77 10.40
CA ASN A 46 -20.59 -8.62 11.57
C ASN A 46 -19.86 -7.78 12.63
N VAL A 47 -19.60 -6.52 12.31
CA VAL A 47 -18.98 -5.56 13.23
C VAL A 47 -20.10 -4.82 13.95
N THR A 48 -20.50 -5.33 15.11
CA THR A 48 -21.34 -4.56 16.03
C THR A 48 -20.45 -3.59 16.80
N LEU A 49 -20.34 -2.35 16.33
CA LEU A 49 -19.61 -1.29 17.02
C LEU A 49 -20.28 -1.01 18.36
N LYS A 50 -19.51 -1.04 19.46
CA LYS A 50 -20.03 -0.77 20.80
C LYS A 50 -20.46 0.71 20.88
N ARG A 51 -21.78 0.96 21.08
CA ARG A 51 -22.31 2.32 21.31
C ARG A 51 -21.57 2.98 22.48
N GLY A 52 -20.94 4.13 22.23
CA GLY A 52 -20.30 4.96 23.25
C GLY A 52 -18.77 4.94 23.28
N GLY A 53 -18.10 4.12 22.45
CA GLY A 53 -16.65 4.23 22.24
C GLY A 53 -16.35 5.23 21.13
N GLY A 54 -15.95 6.46 21.48
CA GLY A 54 -15.53 7.44 20.48
C GLY A 54 -14.20 7.02 19.84
N PHE A 55 -14.11 7.03 18.52
CA PHE A 55 -12.82 6.89 17.84
C PHE A 55 -11.97 8.13 18.06
N TYR A 56 -10.65 7.96 18.23
CA TYR A 56 -9.78 9.10 18.48
C TYR A 56 -9.80 10.07 17.30
N LYS A 57 -10.20 11.33 17.53
CA LYS A 57 -10.33 12.36 16.48
C LYS A 57 -11.18 11.91 15.29
N ASP A 58 -12.22 11.10 15.55
CA ASP A 58 -13.13 10.54 14.55
C ASP A 58 -12.46 9.62 13.50
N ASP A 59 -11.27 9.10 13.81
CA ASP A 59 -10.49 8.18 12.98
C ASP A 59 -10.98 6.72 13.09
N GLY A 60 -12.29 6.55 12.92
CA GLY A 60 -12.98 5.27 13.03
C GLY A 60 -13.00 4.47 11.73
N PRO A 61 -13.90 3.46 11.64
CA PRO A 61 -14.12 2.75 10.39
C PRO A 61 -14.58 3.73 9.29
N GLY A 62 -14.41 3.32 8.04
CA GLY A 62 -15.02 4.00 6.91
C GLY A 62 -16.54 4.02 7.03
N ASP A 63 -17.17 4.99 6.36
CA ASP A 63 -18.63 5.10 6.32
C ASP A 63 -19.24 3.89 5.59
N GLU A 64 -18.49 3.33 4.64
CA GLU A 64 -18.78 2.07 3.97
C GLU A 64 -17.62 1.09 4.19
N ILE A 65 -17.91 -0.05 4.79
CA ILE A 65 -16.96 -1.15 4.97
C ILE A 65 -17.29 -2.21 3.91
N PRO A 66 -16.32 -2.61 3.06
CA PRO A 66 -16.57 -3.63 2.05
C PRO A 66 -16.83 -5.00 2.69
N ASP A 67 -17.64 -5.80 2.01
CA ASP A 67 -17.85 -7.20 2.37
C ASP A 67 -16.57 -8.03 2.11
N GLY A 68 -16.44 -9.18 2.77
CA GLY A 68 -15.34 -10.12 2.48
C GLY A 68 -13.97 -9.74 3.07
N LEU A 69 -13.91 -8.93 4.14
CA LEU A 69 -12.63 -8.61 4.81
C LEU A 69 -11.86 -9.85 5.29
N ASP A 70 -12.57 -10.93 5.63
CA ASP A 70 -11.96 -12.20 6.01
C ASP A 70 -11.23 -12.88 4.83
N ASP A 71 -11.65 -12.59 3.60
CA ASP A 71 -11.12 -13.17 2.37
C ASP A 71 -9.86 -12.43 1.87
N ILE A 72 -9.56 -11.25 2.43
CA ILE A 72 -8.35 -10.48 2.09
C ILE A 72 -7.13 -11.27 2.59
N PRO A 73 -6.20 -11.69 1.71
CA PRO A 73 -5.03 -12.46 2.12
C PRO A 73 -4.11 -11.61 2.99
N ASP A 74 -3.41 -12.26 3.91
CA ASP A 74 -2.35 -11.63 4.68
C ASP A 74 -1.24 -11.10 3.77
N ALA A 75 -0.45 -10.14 4.26
CA ALA A 75 0.69 -9.66 3.50
C ALA A 75 1.72 -10.78 3.32
N GLU A 76 2.13 -11.05 2.09
CA GLU A 76 3.16 -12.04 1.78
C GLU A 76 4.56 -11.46 2.02
N PRO A 77 5.38 -12.03 2.92
CA PRO A 77 6.75 -11.59 3.12
C PRO A 77 7.57 -11.81 1.86
N LYS A 78 8.18 -10.74 1.36
CA LYS A 78 9.12 -10.78 0.25
C LYS A 78 10.25 -9.78 0.48
N TRP A 79 11.35 -10.00 -0.21
CA TRP A 79 12.45 -9.04 -0.18
C TRP A 79 12.07 -7.80 -0.99
N GLU A 80 12.15 -6.64 -0.36
CA GLU A 80 11.90 -5.34 -1.00
C GLU A 80 13.03 -4.37 -0.65
N PRO A 81 13.47 -3.53 -1.61
CA PRO A 81 14.42 -2.47 -1.31
C PRO A 81 13.89 -1.52 -0.23
N LEU A 82 14.73 -1.16 0.73
CA LEU A 82 14.36 -0.21 1.78
C LEU A 82 14.18 1.20 1.22
N HIS A 83 13.14 1.89 1.71
CA HIS A 83 12.88 3.28 1.38
C HIS A 83 13.87 4.18 2.13
N LYS A 84 14.99 4.53 1.48
CA LYS A 84 16.08 5.33 2.07
C LYS A 84 15.62 6.63 2.75
N PRO A 85 14.68 7.43 2.20
CA PRO A 85 14.23 8.64 2.89
C PRO A 85 13.55 8.35 4.23
N ALA A 86 12.90 7.20 4.38
CA ALA A 86 12.22 6.81 5.62
C ALA A 86 13.18 6.31 6.71
N THR A 87 14.48 6.22 6.46
CA THR A 87 15.48 5.84 7.49
C THR A 87 16.05 7.03 8.27
N ARG A 88 15.71 8.26 7.87
CA ARG A 88 16.20 9.47 8.54
C ARG A 88 15.56 9.61 9.93
N PRO A 89 16.32 10.06 10.95
CA PRO A 89 15.74 10.45 12.24
C PRO A 89 14.66 11.51 12.06
N TYR A 90 13.65 11.49 12.93
CA TYR A 90 12.52 12.40 12.87
C TYR A 90 11.96 12.67 14.28
N VAL A 91 11.26 13.80 14.44
CA VAL A 91 10.69 14.23 15.72
C VAL A 91 9.18 14.36 15.58
N VAL A 92 8.44 13.74 16.50
CA VAL A 92 6.97 13.85 16.57
C VAL A 92 6.59 14.06 18.03
N LEU A 93 5.74 15.06 18.29
CA LEU A 93 5.28 15.42 19.65
C LEU A 93 6.45 15.62 20.64
N GLY A 94 7.56 16.22 20.18
CA GLY A 94 8.74 16.49 21.00
C GLY A 94 9.61 15.27 21.30
N ARG A 95 9.29 14.10 20.75
CA ARG A 95 10.09 12.87 20.88
C ARG A 95 10.84 12.56 19.60
N GLU A 96 12.14 12.31 19.73
CA GLU A 96 12.98 11.84 18.63
C GLU A 96 12.84 10.33 18.44
N TYR A 97 12.83 9.93 17.17
CA TYR A 97 12.80 8.55 16.72
C TYR A 97 13.93 8.31 15.71
N VAL A 98 14.67 7.23 15.91
CA VAL A 98 15.74 6.79 15.00
C VAL A 98 15.33 5.48 14.34
N PRO A 99 14.91 5.49 13.06
CA PRO A 99 14.60 4.27 12.34
C PRO A 99 15.77 3.31 12.19
N ASN A 100 15.45 2.02 12.14
CA ASN A 100 16.38 0.98 11.71
C ASN A 100 16.74 1.22 10.24
N THR A 101 18.04 1.26 9.95
CA THR A 101 18.59 1.41 8.60
C THR A 101 18.68 0.09 7.83
N GLY A 102 18.28 -1.02 8.45
CA GLY A 102 18.32 -2.37 7.89
C GLY A 102 17.28 -3.28 8.54
N LEU A 103 16.91 -4.36 7.85
CA LEU A 103 16.06 -5.42 8.39
C LEU A 103 16.82 -6.18 9.48
N LYS A 104 16.18 -6.40 10.63
CA LYS A 104 16.72 -7.14 11.77
C LYS A 104 15.62 -8.02 12.35
N PRO A 105 15.96 -9.18 12.94
CA PRO A 105 15.01 -9.92 13.76
C PRO A 105 14.39 -9.00 14.82
N TYR A 106 13.06 -9.02 14.92
CA TYR A 106 12.31 -8.19 15.85
C TYR A 106 11.26 -9.04 16.57
N LYS A 107 11.20 -8.90 17.89
CA LYS A 107 10.18 -9.51 18.73
C LYS A 107 9.87 -8.56 19.88
N ALA A 108 8.59 -8.22 20.03
CA ALA A 108 8.13 -7.35 21.09
C ALA A 108 6.72 -7.77 21.53
N ARG A 109 6.35 -7.36 22.74
CA ARG A 109 5.00 -7.46 23.29
C ARG A 109 4.58 -6.08 23.76
N GLY A 110 3.38 -5.66 23.40
CA GLY A 110 2.86 -4.34 23.75
C GLY A 110 1.45 -4.13 23.22
N VAL A 111 0.96 -2.90 23.36
CA VAL A 111 -0.39 -2.53 22.92
C VAL A 111 -0.37 -2.28 21.41
N ALA A 112 -1.29 -2.92 20.69
CA ALA A 112 -1.61 -2.56 19.31
C ALA A 112 -2.78 -1.59 19.31
N SER A 113 -2.81 -0.69 18.33
CA SER A 113 -4.06 -0.03 17.95
C SER A 113 -4.25 -0.11 16.44
N TRP A 114 -5.19 0.66 15.91
CA TRP A 114 -5.43 0.76 14.48
C TRP A 114 -5.81 2.19 14.14
N TYR A 115 -5.59 2.55 12.88
CA TYR A 115 -5.89 3.86 12.31
C TYR A 115 -6.85 3.67 11.13
N GLY A 116 -7.68 4.66 10.90
CA GLY A 116 -8.91 4.50 10.14
C GLY A 116 -9.08 5.51 9.03
N LYS A 117 -10.33 5.92 8.84
CA LYS A 117 -10.76 6.72 7.69
C LYS A 117 -10.05 8.06 7.54
N LYS A 118 -9.53 8.65 8.63
CA LYS A 118 -8.88 9.97 8.58
C LYS A 118 -7.60 9.94 7.76
N PHE A 119 -6.91 8.80 7.79
CA PHE A 119 -5.65 8.62 7.07
C PHE A 119 -5.87 7.98 5.70
N HIS A 120 -7.02 7.36 5.44
CA HIS A 120 -7.30 6.70 4.17
C HIS A 120 -7.10 7.64 2.98
N GLY A 121 -6.36 7.18 1.96
CA GLY A 121 -6.00 7.99 0.80
C GLY A 121 -4.81 8.95 1.01
N GLN A 122 -4.27 9.08 2.23
CA GLN A 122 -3.08 9.91 2.51
C GLN A 122 -1.79 9.15 2.23
N LYS A 123 -0.69 9.90 2.04
CA LYS A 123 0.65 9.30 1.91
C LYS A 123 1.15 8.79 3.25
N THR A 124 1.63 7.56 3.25
CA THR A 124 2.43 6.96 4.32
C THR A 124 3.86 7.50 4.29
N SER A 125 4.65 7.15 5.30
CA SER A 125 6.05 7.56 5.45
C SER A 125 6.99 6.98 4.39
N ASN A 126 6.62 5.90 3.70
CA ASN A 126 7.36 5.41 2.53
C ASN A 126 6.81 5.95 1.19
N GLY A 127 5.81 6.84 1.24
CA GLY A 127 5.23 7.52 0.08
C GLY A 127 4.05 6.80 -0.58
N GLU A 128 3.71 5.58 -0.17
CA GLU A 128 2.55 4.85 -0.65
C GLU A 128 1.24 5.48 -0.16
N ILE A 129 0.16 5.32 -0.93
CA ILE A 129 -1.17 5.70 -0.48
C ILE A 129 -1.67 4.69 0.56
N TYR A 130 -2.09 5.19 1.72
CA TYR A 130 -2.66 4.36 2.75
C TYR A 130 -4.06 3.88 2.38
N ASP A 131 -4.19 2.56 2.27
CA ASP A 131 -5.46 1.85 2.17
C ASP A 131 -5.76 1.16 3.51
N MET A 132 -6.87 1.55 4.15
CA MET A 132 -7.27 0.97 5.44
C MET A 132 -7.76 -0.48 5.28
N PHE A 133 -8.09 -0.90 4.07
CA PHE A 133 -8.53 -2.26 3.77
C PHE A 133 -7.38 -3.19 3.37
N ALA A 134 -6.18 -2.66 3.14
CA ALA A 134 -4.98 -3.46 2.87
C ALA A 134 -4.39 -4.09 4.15
N MET A 135 -3.49 -5.07 4.00
CA MET A 135 -2.79 -5.71 5.14
C MET A 135 -1.49 -4.97 5.51
N THR A 136 -1.65 -3.75 6.02
CA THR A 136 -0.55 -2.83 6.35
C THR A 136 -0.52 -2.41 7.83
N ALA A 137 0.60 -1.80 8.25
CA ALA A 137 0.77 -1.27 9.59
C ALA A 137 1.80 -0.13 9.65
N ALA A 138 1.77 0.62 10.75
CA ALA A 138 2.75 1.62 11.13
C ALA A 138 3.60 1.15 12.32
N HIS A 139 4.92 1.38 12.26
CA HIS A 139 5.84 1.17 13.38
C HIS A 139 6.83 2.33 13.52
N PRO A 140 7.18 2.79 14.75
CA PRO A 140 7.98 3.99 14.93
C PRO A 140 9.39 3.85 14.33
N THR A 141 10.00 2.66 14.42
CA THR A 141 11.42 2.48 14.09
C THR A 141 11.77 1.28 13.21
N LEU A 142 10.82 0.43 12.80
CA LEU A 142 11.19 -0.70 11.93
C LEU A 142 11.64 -0.18 10.56
N ALA A 143 12.54 -0.89 9.89
CA ALA A 143 12.90 -0.52 8.53
C ALA A 143 11.66 -0.59 7.63
N LEU A 144 11.55 0.35 6.68
CA LEU A 144 10.42 0.39 5.76
C LEU A 144 10.86 0.03 4.34
N PRO A 145 10.15 -0.86 3.64
CA PRO A 145 9.13 -1.74 4.19
C PRO A 145 9.74 -2.85 5.08
N SER A 146 8.92 -3.45 5.93
CA SER A 146 9.23 -4.72 6.60
C SER A 146 7.96 -5.54 6.81
N TYR A 147 8.10 -6.81 7.19
CA TYR A 147 6.97 -7.70 7.44
C TYR A 147 6.99 -8.18 8.87
N VAL A 148 5.83 -8.16 9.52
CA VAL A 148 5.68 -8.62 10.90
C VAL A 148 4.46 -9.51 11.03
N ARG A 149 4.60 -10.59 11.80
CA ARG A 149 3.46 -11.34 12.31
C ARG A 149 2.98 -10.65 13.59
N VAL A 150 1.69 -10.34 13.63
CA VAL A 150 1.03 -9.79 14.80
C VAL A 150 0.09 -10.85 15.35
N THR A 151 0.17 -11.12 16.64
CA THR A 151 -0.69 -12.10 17.32
C THR A 151 -1.48 -11.39 18.40
N ASN A 152 -2.81 -11.51 18.35
CA ASN A 152 -3.65 -11.12 19.47
C ASN A 152 -3.52 -12.18 20.56
N LEU A 153 -2.93 -11.81 21.70
CA LEU A 153 -2.67 -12.75 22.79
C LEU A 153 -3.94 -13.25 23.49
N GLY A 154 -5.06 -12.51 23.41
CA GLY A 154 -6.32 -12.91 24.01
C GLY A 154 -7.06 -14.00 23.21
N SER A 155 -6.96 -13.95 21.88
CA SER A 155 -7.67 -14.89 20.98
C SER A 155 -6.76 -15.91 20.31
N GLY A 156 -5.43 -15.72 20.34
CA GLY A 156 -4.46 -16.53 19.61
C GLY A 156 -4.43 -16.27 18.10
N LYS A 157 -5.34 -15.45 17.57
CA LYS A 157 -5.37 -15.11 16.14
C LYS A 157 -4.11 -14.36 15.74
N SER A 158 -3.63 -14.62 14.54
CA SER A 158 -2.48 -13.93 13.97
C SER A 158 -2.70 -13.49 12.54
N VAL A 159 -2.06 -12.40 12.17
CA VAL A 159 -1.98 -11.92 10.79
C VAL A 159 -0.54 -11.56 10.44
N ILE A 160 -0.20 -11.57 9.16
CA ILE A 160 1.01 -10.93 8.64
C ILE A 160 0.64 -9.61 7.98
N VAL A 161 1.36 -8.55 8.36
CA VAL A 161 1.21 -7.20 7.80
C VAL A 161 2.52 -6.71 7.24
N ARG A 162 2.43 -5.86 6.21
CA ARG A 162 3.55 -5.07 5.70
C ARG A 162 3.59 -3.73 6.43
N VAL A 163 4.70 -3.45 7.11
CA VAL A 163 4.94 -2.17 7.76
C VAL A 163 5.42 -1.19 6.69
N ASN A 164 4.63 -0.18 6.39
CA ASN A 164 4.93 0.84 5.38
C ASN A 164 4.86 2.28 5.92
N ASP A 165 4.51 2.45 7.20
CA ASP A 165 4.32 3.78 7.79
C ASP A 165 4.98 3.94 9.17
N ARG A 166 4.99 5.19 9.67
CA ARG A 166 5.51 5.61 10.98
C ARG A 166 4.37 5.91 11.94
N GLY A 167 4.63 5.67 13.22
CA GLY A 167 3.64 5.65 14.29
C GLY A 167 3.59 4.27 14.94
N PRO A 168 2.87 4.05 16.05
CA PRO A 168 2.15 5.04 16.85
C PRO A 168 3.05 6.08 17.51
N PHE A 169 2.47 7.26 17.77
CA PHE A 169 3.13 8.34 18.54
C PHE A 169 2.52 8.54 19.92
N HIS A 170 1.46 7.82 20.26
CA HIS A 170 0.91 7.77 21.61
C HIS A 170 1.66 6.75 22.47
N ALA A 171 1.94 7.12 23.72
CA ALA A 171 2.70 6.28 24.64
C ALA A 171 2.01 4.93 24.90
N GLY A 172 2.82 3.88 25.07
CA GLY A 172 2.37 2.53 25.40
C GLY A 172 1.97 1.66 24.20
N ARG A 173 1.77 2.24 23.02
CA ARG A 173 1.47 1.50 21.78
C ARG A 173 2.75 1.19 21.00
N ILE A 174 2.81 0.02 20.39
CA ILE A 174 3.99 -0.43 19.62
C ILE A 174 3.71 -0.58 18.12
N ILE A 175 2.44 -0.70 17.72
CA ILE A 175 2.05 -0.86 16.32
C ILE A 175 0.64 -0.32 16.12
N ASP A 176 0.43 0.38 15.00
CA ASP A 176 -0.89 0.78 14.53
C ASP A 176 -1.20 -0.04 13.27
N LEU A 177 -2.29 -0.79 13.28
CA LEU A 177 -2.72 -1.69 12.21
C LEU A 177 -3.67 -0.99 11.25
N SER A 178 -3.76 -1.49 10.02
CA SER A 178 -4.91 -1.19 9.16
C SER A 178 -6.22 -1.72 9.74
N TYR A 179 -7.35 -1.20 9.27
CA TYR A 179 -8.66 -1.65 9.70
C TYR A 179 -8.88 -3.15 9.43
N THR A 180 -8.54 -3.65 8.24
CA THR A 180 -8.65 -5.09 7.93
C THR A 180 -7.80 -5.94 8.86
N ALA A 181 -6.54 -5.56 9.10
CA ALA A 181 -5.66 -6.32 10.00
C ALA A 181 -6.22 -6.34 11.44
N ALA A 182 -6.73 -5.21 11.92
CA ALA A 182 -7.40 -5.12 13.22
C ALA A 182 -8.68 -5.95 13.28
N TYR A 183 -9.49 -5.94 12.21
CA TYR A 183 -10.73 -6.73 12.09
C TYR A 183 -10.43 -8.22 12.19
N LYS A 184 -9.46 -8.72 11.41
CA LYS A 184 -9.07 -10.15 11.42
C LYS A 184 -8.55 -10.59 12.79
N LEU A 185 -7.87 -9.70 13.51
CA LEU A 185 -7.41 -9.94 14.89
C LEU A 185 -8.50 -9.77 15.96
N GLY A 186 -9.68 -9.25 15.60
CA GLY A 186 -10.78 -8.98 16.53
C GLY A 186 -10.58 -7.74 17.41
N LEU A 187 -9.85 -6.74 16.93
CA LEU A 187 -9.49 -5.52 17.69
C LEU A 187 -10.37 -4.30 17.38
N VAL A 188 -11.28 -4.40 16.41
CA VAL A 188 -12.14 -3.26 16.00
C VAL A 188 -13.20 -2.86 17.04
N ASN A 189 -13.54 -3.77 17.97
CA ASN A 189 -14.63 -3.59 18.94
C ASN A 189 -14.17 -3.43 20.40
N GLY A 190 -12.86 -3.33 20.66
CA GLY A 190 -12.29 -3.27 22.01
C GLY A 190 -10.78 -3.20 22.00
#